data_AF-A0A7S4GFF7-F1
#
_entry.id   AF-A0A7S4GFF7-F1
#
_cell.length_a   1.000
_cell.length_b   1.000
_cell.length_c   1.000
_cell.angle_alpha   90.00
_cell.angle_beta   90.00
_cell.angle_gamma   90.00
#
_symmetry.space_group_name_H-M   'P 1'
#
loop_
_entity.id
_entity.type
_entity.pdbx_description
1 polymer ?
#
loop_
_entity_poly.entity_id
_entity_poly.type
_entity_poly.pdbx_seq_one_letter_code
_entity_poly.pdbx_strand_id
1 'polypeptide(L)'
;SQVLHEVAECRRAYPDCYIRLAAFDSVKQVQVISFLVQKPGKVATWAVTGEKEMKVWNPIDNKKYETFSYLPELTDAQIAKQVDMTIRQGLSPCLEFSAEESSFVSNDNTVRFTGPLPLVTMTTGTGPCGSCPCSAALTPARCCTRSPSAVGPTLTAT
;
A
#
# COMPACT_ATOMS: atom_id res chain seq x y z
N SER A 1 20.03 -9.04 2.45
CA SER A 1 19.55 -8.91 1.06
C SER A 1 19.13 -7.46 0.81
N GLN A 2 19.13 -6.99 -0.44
CA GLN A 2 18.69 -5.63 -0.79
C GLN A 2 17.28 -5.34 -0.25
N VAL A 3 16.37 -6.32 -0.37
CA VAL A 3 14.99 -6.24 0.11
C VAL A 3 14.89 -5.89 1.61
N LEU A 4 15.75 -6.48 2.46
CA LEU A 4 15.73 -6.19 3.90
C LEU A 4 16.22 -4.77 4.22
N HIS A 5 17.09 -4.21 3.39
CA HIS A 5 17.52 -2.82 3.54
C HIS A 5 16.38 -1.86 3.17
N GLU A 6 15.66 -2.14 2.08
CA GLU A 6 14.47 -1.37 1.68
C GLU A 6 13.34 -1.45 2.71
N VAL A 7 13.16 -2.62 3.34
CA VAL A 7 12.25 -2.76 4.48
C VAL A 7 12.64 -1.79 5.59
N ALA A 8 13.91 -1.79 6.01
CA ALA A 8 14.39 -0.92 7.09
C ALA A 8 14.21 0.58 6.75
N GLU A 9 14.48 0.97 5.52
CA GLU A 9 14.25 2.33 5.03
C GLU A 9 12.77 2.71 5.03
N CYS A 10 11.88 1.79 4.63
CA CYS A 10 10.44 2.01 4.68
C CYS A 10 9.94 2.16 6.13
N ARG A 11 10.44 1.34 7.06
CA ARG A 11 10.15 1.47 8.50
C ARG A 11 10.55 2.83 9.05
N ARG A 12 11.72 3.34 8.62
CA ARG A 12 12.26 4.64 9.03
C ARG A 12 11.46 5.81 8.45
N ALA A 13 11.02 5.70 7.21
CA ALA A 13 10.22 6.73 6.54
C ALA A 13 8.78 6.79 7.07
N TYR A 14 8.21 5.64 7.42
CA TYR A 14 6.80 5.51 7.82
C TYR A 14 6.64 4.70 9.11
N PRO A 15 7.06 5.25 10.27
CA PRO A 15 7.03 4.52 11.55
C PRO A 15 5.61 4.21 12.04
N ASP A 16 4.64 5.08 11.73
CA ASP A 16 3.25 4.95 12.19
C ASP A 16 2.31 4.32 11.14
N CYS A 17 2.86 3.72 10.10
CA CYS A 17 2.07 3.04 9.07
C CYS A 17 2.13 1.52 9.23
N TYR A 18 1.11 0.87 8.69
CA TYR A 18 1.17 -0.57 8.41
C TYR A 18 2.06 -0.78 7.20
N ILE A 19 3.03 -1.69 7.30
CA ILE A 19 3.89 -2.05 6.18
C ILE A 19 3.69 -3.53 5.90
N ARG A 20 3.38 -3.86 4.66
CA ARG A 20 3.24 -5.24 4.16
C ARG A 20 4.26 -5.50 3.08
N LEU A 21 4.72 -6.74 3.02
CA LEU A 21 5.48 -7.26 1.89
C LEU A 21 4.56 -8.18 1.10
N ALA A 22 4.34 -7.83 -0.17
CA ALA A 22 3.63 -8.63 -1.14
C ALA A 22 4.63 -9.24 -2.12
N ALA A 23 4.36 -10.43 -2.64
CA ALA A 23 5.17 -11.04 -3.67
C ALA A 23 4.32 -11.54 -4.83
N PHE A 24 4.82 -11.27 -6.04
CA PHE A 24 4.11 -11.50 -7.30
C PHE A 24 4.79 -12.58 -8.13
N ASP A 25 3.99 -13.41 -8.79
CA ASP A 25 4.44 -14.34 -9.82
C ASP A 25 4.49 -13.61 -11.17
N SER A 26 5.67 -13.57 -11.80
CA SER A 26 5.86 -12.89 -13.08
C SER A 26 5.22 -13.61 -14.27
N VAL A 27 4.95 -14.91 -14.15
CA VAL A 27 4.32 -15.70 -15.21
C VAL A 27 2.81 -15.58 -15.13
N LYS A 28 2.24 -15.80 -13.94
CA LYS A 28 0.79 -15.72 -13.73
C LYS A 28 0.28 -14.29 -13.58
N GLN A 29 1.17 -13.33 -13.31
CA GLN A 29 0.85 -11.92 -13.06
C GLN A 29 -0.13 -11.71 -11.90
N VAL A 30 0.03 -12.49 -10.81
CA VAL A 30 -0.82 -12.41 -9.63
C VAL A 30 0.01 -12.28 -8.36
N GLN A 31 -0.58 -11.66 -7.34
CA GLN A 31 -0.05 -11.68 -5.99
C GLN A 31 -0.21 -13.09 -5.40
N VAL A 32 0.88 -13.70 -4.95
CA VAL A 32 0.91 -15.08 -4.44
C VAL A 32 0.94 -15.12 -2.92
N ILE A 33 1.70 -14.21 -2.30
CA ILE A 33 1.79 -14.10 -0.84
C ILE A 33 1.88 -12.64 -0.43
N SER A 34 1.24 -12.30 0.69
CA SER A 34 1.40 -10.99 1.33
C SER A 34 1.31 -11.16 2.83
N PHE A 35 2.25 -10.56 3.56
CA PHE A 35 2.24 -10.61 5.03
C PHE A 35 2.70 -9.29 5.64
N LEU A 36 2.28 -9.07 6.88
CA LEU A 36 2.60 -7.85 7.64
C LEU A 36 4.05 -7.88 8.14
N VAL A 37 4.77 -6.78 7.94
CA VAL A 37 6.17 -6.58 8.33
C VAL A 37 6.29 -5.61 9.50
N GLN A 38 5.38 -4.63 9.58
CA GLN A 38 5.32 -3.65 10.67
C GLN A 38 3.87 -3.28 10.96
N LYS A 39 3.59 -3.11 12.25
CA LYS A 39 2.35 -2.60 12.81
C LYS A 39 2.65 -1.29 13.55
N PRO A 40 1.83 -0.24 13.45
CA PRO A 40 1.96 0.93 14.29
C PRO A 40 1.75 0.56 15.77
N GLY A 41 2.55 1.17 16.65
CA GLY A 41 2.81 0.76 18.04
C GLY A 41 1.67 0.93 19.06
N LYS A 42 0.40 0.80 18.66
CA LYS A 42 -0.76 0.98 19.56
C LYS A 42 -1.55 -0.29 19.87
N VAL A 43 -1.25 -1.42 19.25
CA VAL A 43 -2.14 -2.58 19.35
C VAL A 43 -1.43 -3.72 20.08
N ALA A 44 -1.94 -4.05 21.27
CA ALA A 44 -1.44 -5.14 22.09
C ALA A 44 -1.31 -6.44 21.28
N THR A 45 -0.07 -6.91 21.12
CA THR A 45 0.22 -8.23 20.57
C THR A 45 -0.25 -9.26 21.59
N TRP A 46 -1.26 -10.06 21.22
CA TRP A 46 -1.75 -11.13 22.08
C TRP A 46 -0.71 -12.26 22.08
N ALA A 47 0.21 -12.22 23.05
CA ALA A 47 1.04 -13.37 23.31
C ALA A 47 0.13 -14.52 23.78
N VAL A 48 0.16 -15.64 23.07
CA VAL A 48 -0.56 -16.86 23.50
C VAL A 48 0.13 -17.39 24.75
N THR A 49 -0.41 -17.07 25.92
CA THR A 49 -0.07 -17.80 27.15
C THR A 49 -0.79 -19.14 27.12
N GLY A 50 -0.04 -20.23 27.31
CA GLY A 50 -0.51 -21.63 27.21
C GLY A 50 -1.43 -22.08 28.35
N GLU A 51 -2.38 -21.24 28.72
CA GLU A 51 -3.38 -21.52 29.76
C GLU A 51 -4.45 -22.46 29.22
N LYS A 52 -4.71 -23.55 29.96
CA LYS A 52 -5.67 -24.62 29.62
C LYS A 52 -7.12 -24.29 30.02
N GLU A 53 -7.52 -23.03 29.91
CA GLU A 53 -8.88 -22.59 30.25
C GLU A 53 -9.64 -22.14 28.99
N MET A 54 -10.96 -22.34 28.98
CA MET A 54 -11.82 -21.87 27.89
C MET A 54 -11.82 -20.33 27.87
N LYS A 55 -11.27 -19.75 26.80
CA LYS A 55 -11.22 -18.29 26.61
C LYS A 55 -12.24 -17.84 25.57
N VAL A 56 -12.85 -16.68 25.81
CA VAL A 56 -13.67 -15.98 24.82
C VAL A 56 -12.74 -15.11 23.97
N TRP A 57 -12.88 -15.21 22.64
CA TRP A 57 -12.13 -14.37 21.72
C TRP A 57 -12.52 -12.90 21.89
N ASN A 58 -11.54 -12.02 22.11
CA ASN A 58 -11.81 -10.59 22.24
C ASN A 58 -12.23 -10.00 20.87
N PRO A 59 -13.45 -9.44 20.74
CA PRO A 59 -13.89 -8.81 19.50
C PRO A 59 -13.37 -7.37 19.33
N ILE A 60 -12.88 -6.73 20.40
CA ILE A 60 -12.48 -5.32 20.39
C ILE A 60 -11.00 -5.19 20.02
N ASP A 61 -10.70 -4.27 19.09
CA ASP A 61 -9.33 -3.94 18.62
C ASP A 61 -8.47 -5.13 18.16
N ASN A 62 -9.13 -6.21 17.78
CA ASN A 62 -8.50 -7.46 17.37
C ASN A 62 -8.53 -7.66 15.85
N LYS A 63 -8.27 -6.59 15.11
CA LYS A 63 -8.26 -6.60 13.65
C LYS A 63 -7.09 -7.43 13.13
N LYS A 64 -7.33 -8.15 12.03
CA LYS A 64 -6.40 -9.10 11.39
C LYS A 64 -6.02 -8.60 9.99
N TYR A 65 -4.87 -9.04 9.49
CA TYR A 65 -4.20 -8.51 8.29
C TYR A 65 -3.78 -9.65 7.36
N GLU A 66 -4.71 -10.58 7.10
CA GLU A 66 -4.49 -11.74 6.26
C GLU A 66 -3.37 -12.67 6.77
N THR A 67 -2.51 -13.17 5.87
CA THR A 67 -1.52 -14.21 6.14
C THR A 67 -0.60 -13.83 7.31
N PHE A 68 -0.40 -14.80 8.22
CA PHE A 68 0.38 -14.68 9.45
C PHE A 68 -0.12 -13.69 10.52
N SER A 69 -1.23 -12.97 10.30
CA SER A 69 -1.75 -12.01 11.29
C SER A 69 -2.36 -12.65 12.56
N TYR A 70 -2.57 -13.96 12.54
CA TYR A 70 -2.95 -14.77 13.70
C TYR A 70 -1.75 -15.39 14.43
N LEU A 71 -0.52 -15.08 14.01
CA LEU A 71 0.67 -15.47 14.74
C LEU A 71 1.13 -14.28 15.60
N PRO A 72 1.98 -14.52 16.60
CA PRO A 72 2.77 -13.45 17.20
C PRO A 72 3.51 -12.66 16.10
N GLU A 73 3.80 -11.40 16.38
CA GLU A 73 4.53 -10.54 15.44
C GLU A 73 5.85 -11.18 15.03
N LEU A 74 6.10 -11.19 13.72
CA LEU A 74 7.28 -11.82 13.15
C LEU A 74 8.52 -11.01 13.54
N THR A 75 9.50 -11.70 14.11
CA THR A 75 10.83 -11.11 14.32
C THR A 75 11.51 -10.84 12.99
N ASP A 76 12.45 -9.90 12.96
CA ASP A 76 13.22 -9.57 11.75
C ASP A 76 13.95 -10.78 11.15
N ALA A 77 14.39 -11.72 11.99
CA ALA A 77 14.97 -12.98 11.54
C ALA A 77 13.96 -13.90 10.85
N GLN A 78 12.70 -13.92 11.31
CA GLN A 78 11.63 -14.67 10.65
C GLN A 78 11.19 -14.00 9.35
N ILE A 79 11.13 -12.66 9.32
CA ILE A 79 10.85 -11.88 8.11
C ILE A 79 11.93 -12.14 7.05
N ALA A 80 13.21 -12.13 7.44
CA ALA A 80 14.31 -12.49 6.55
C ALA A 80 14.14 -13.87 5.91
N LYS A 81 13.72 -14.88 6.69
CA LYS A 81 13.44 -16.22 6.16
C LYS A 81 12.29 -16.22 5.15
N GLN A 82 11.24 -15.42 5.36
CA GLN A 82 10.14 -15.30 4.40
C GLN A 82 10.61 -14.61 3.11
N VAL A 83 11.40 -13.55 3.23
CA VAL A 83 12.02 -12.87 2.06
C VAL A 83 12.90 -13.84 1.27
N ASP A 84 13.73 -14.63 1.95
CA ASP A 84 14.58 -15.64 1.30
C ASP A 84 13.75 -16.72 0.59
N MET A 85 12.60 -17.10 1.17
CA MET A 85 11.66 -18.03 0.55
C MET A 85 11.07 -17.42 -0.73
N THR A 86 10.65 -16.16 -0.71
CA THR A 86 10.14 -15.43 -1.87
C THR A 86 11.16 -15.40 -3.03
N ILE A 87 12.41 -15.06 -2.72
CA ILE A 87 13.50 -15.01 -3.71
C ILE A 87 13.78 -16.42 -4.27
N ARG A 88 13.82 -17.45 -3.40
CA ARG A 88 14.07 -18.83 -3.83
C ARG A 88 12.99 -19.37 -4.76
N GLN A 89 11.74 -18.92 -4.59
CA GLN A 89 10.62 -19.28 -5.46
C GLN A 89 10.59 -18.47 -6.77
N GLY A 90 11.47 -17.48 -6.94
CA GLY A 90 11.50 -16.62 -8.13
C GLY A 90 10.36 -15.60 -8.17
N LEU A 91 9.75 -15.30 -7.03
CA LEU A 91 8.70 -14.29 -6.93
C LEU A 91 9.31 -12.89 -6.80
N SER A 92 8.61 -11.88 -7.31
CA SER A 92 9.02 -10.47 -7.22
C SER A 92 8.45 -9.81 -5.96
N PRO A 93 9.28 -9.45 -4.96
CA PRO A 93 8.82 -8.79 -3.74
C PRO A 93 8.49 -7.30 -3.99
N CYS A 94 7.50 -6.79 -3.28
CA CYS A 94 7.05 -5.40 -3.30
C CYS A 94 6.64 -4.98 -1.89
N LEU A 95 6.90 -3.72 -1.52
CA LEU A 95 6.47 -3.14 -0.25
C LEU A 95 5.26 -2.24 -0.44
N GLU A 96 4.27 -2.42 0.42
CA GLU A 96 3.09 -1.57 0.49
C GLU A 96 2.97 -0.98 1.89
N PHE A 97 2.51 0.26 1.98
CA PHE A 97 2.23 0.90 3.26
C PHE A 97 0.89 1.62 3.25
N SER A 98 0.25 1.71 4.42
CA SER A 98 -1.02 2.42 4.59
C SER A 98 -1.12 2.99 5.99
N ALA A 99 -1.76 4.16 6.10
CA ALA A 99 -2.17 4.71 7.39
C ALA A 99 -3.25 3.84 8.03
N GLU A 100 -3.45 3.97 9.35
CA GLU A 100 -4.41 3.15 10.10
C GLU A 100 -5.87 3.30 9.63
N GLU A 101 -6.24 4.49 9.15
CA GLU A 101 -7.59 4.77 8.64
C GLU A 101 -7.90 3.96 7.36
N SER A 102 -6.91 3.80 6.48
CA SER A 102 -7.07 3.16 5.17
C SER A 102 -6.48 1.75 5.10
N SER A 103 -5.97 1.20 6.21
CA SER A 103 -5.36 -0.12 6.24
C SER A 103 -6.37 -1.27 6.16
N PHE A 104 -7.67 -0.97 6.23
CA PHE A 104 -8.75 -1.94 6.25
C PHE A 104 -9.78 -1.67 5.15
N VAL A 105 -10.49 -2.73 4.78
CA VAL A 105 -11.62 -2.63 3.86
C VAL A 105 -12.69 -1.74 4.50
N SER A 106 -13.06 -0.68 3.80
CA SER A 106 -14.19 0.18 4.12
C SER A 106 -15.17 0.22 2.96
N ASN A 107 -16.41 0.66 3.23
CA ASN A 107 -17.48 0.69 2.26
C ASN A 107 -17.98 2.11 1.95
N ASP A 108 -17.23 3.16 2.29
CA ASP A 108 -17.64 4.56 2.10
C ASP A 108 -18.03 4.87 0.64
N ASN A 109 -17.39 4.19 -0.32
CA ASN A 109 -17.71 4.34 -1.74
C ASN A 109 -19.02 3.69 -2.18
N THR A 110 -19.62 2.79 -1.39
CA THR A 110 -20.83 2.05 -1.80
C THR A 110 -22.09 2.89 -1.80
N VAL A 111 -22.07 4.07 -1.18
CA VAL A 111 -23.17 5.06 -1.23
C VAL A 111 -23.57 5.44 -2.66
N ARG A 112 -22.67 5.25 -3.64
CA ARG A 112 -22.93 5.49 -5.06
C ARG A 112 -23.75 4.38 -5.74
N PHE A 113 -23.91 3.23 -5.09
CA PHE A 113 -24.67 2.08 -5.59
C PHE A 113 -26.03 1.93 -4.90
N THR A 114 -26.24 2.57 -3.76
CA THR A 114 -27.46 2.44 -2.94
C THR A 114 -28.30 3.72 -2.99
N GLY A 115 -29.06 3.91 -4.07
CA GLY A 115 -30.07 4.95 -4.19
C GLY A 115 -30.74 4.90 -5.57
N PRO A 116 -32.03 5.29 -5.71
CA PRO A 116 -32.59 5.50 -7.05
C PRO A 116 -31.78 6.61 -7.72
N LEU A 117 -31.38 6.41 -8.97
CA LEU A 117 -30.66 7.41 -9.77
C LEU A 117 -31.29 8.80 -9.56
N PRO A 118 -30.53 9.84 -9.18
CA PRO A 118 -31.14 11.10 -8.78
C PRO A 118 -31.67 11.84 -10.01
N LEU A 119 -32.95 12.22 -9.96
CA LEU A 119 -33.39 13.47 -10.57
C LEU A 119 -32.46 14.56 -10.01
N VAL A 120 -31.72 15.19 -10.91
CA VAL A 120 -30.65 16.15 -10.65
C VAL A 120 -31.13 17.24 -9.66
N THR A 121 -30.74 17.15 -8.40
CA THR A 121 -30.88 18.28 -7.47
C THR A 121 -29.57 19.05 -7.50
N MET A 122 -29.56 20.12 -8.29
CA MET A 122 -28.53 21.14 -8.29
C MET A 122 -28.55 21.89 -6.96
N THR A 123 -27.77 21.42 -5.97
CA THR A 123 -27.43 22.24 -4.80
C THR A 123 -25.93 22.15 -4.53
N THR A 124 -25.24 23.18 -5.02
CA THR A 124 -23.97 23.75 -4.54
C THR A 124 -22.80 22.81 -4.20
N GLY A 125 -21.82 22.80 -5.11
CA GLY A 125 -20.39 22.76 -4.75
C GLY A 125 -19.71 21.39 -4.86
N THR A 126 -18.89 21.23 -5.91
CA THR A 126 -17.88 20.17 -6.12
C THR A 126 -18.37 18.73 -6.18
N GLY A 127 -18.63 18.23 -7.39
CA GLY A 127 -18.69 16.79 -7.67
C GLY A 127 -17.28 16.20 -7.83
N PRO A 128 -17.05 14.90 -7.56
CA PRO A 128 -15.74 14.28 -7.73
C PRO A 128 -15.60 13.72 -9.14
N CYS A 129 -15.38 14.60 -10.12
CA CYS A 129 -14.58 14.18 -11.27
C CYS A 129 -13.12 14.13 -10.83
N GLY A 130 -12.40 13.10 -11.28
CA GLY A 130 -11.03 12.82 -10.86
C GLY A 130 -10.14 14.05 -10.91
N SER A 131 -9.47 14.34 -9.80
CA SER A 131 -8.33 15.23 -9.75
C SER A 131 -7.49 14.85 -8.54
N CYS A 132 -6.29 14.37 -8.83
CA CYS A 132 -5.22 14.08 -7.91
C CYS A 132 -5.04 15.18 -6.85
N PRO A 133 -4.64 14.86 -5.60
CA PRO A 133 -4.06 15.86 -4.71
C PRO A 133 -2.58 16.02 -5.08
N CYS A 134 -2.28 16.57 -6.26
CA CYS A 134 -0.96 17.12 -6.54
C CYS A 134 -0.90 18.54 -5.96
N SER A 135 -0.73 18.65 -4.64
CA SER A 135 -0.45 19.93 -3.97
C SER A 135 0.40 19.71 -2.73
N ALA A 136 1.59 19.13 -2.93
CA ALA A 136 2.72 19.25 -2.02
C ALA A 136 4.01 18.75 -2.70
N ALA A 137 4.52 19.52 -3.66
CA ALA A 137 5.92 19.40 -4.08
C ALA A 137 6.49 20.81 -4.15
N LEU A 138 7.06 21.26 -3.03
CA LEU A 138 7.97 22.39 -3.02
C LEU A 138 9.33 21.90 -3.52
N THR A 139 9.66 22.18 -4.78
CA THR A 139 11.05 22.17 -5.26
C THR A 139 11.23 23.22 -6.36
N PRO A 140 12.17 24.18 -6.22
CA PRO A 140 12.48 25.13 -7.27
C PRO A 140 13.63 24.65 -8.17
N ALA A 141 13.51 24.94 -9.47
CA ALA A 141 14.53 24.97 -10.54
C ALA A 141 15.31 23.65 -10.81
N ARG A 142 15.72 23.27 -12.02
CA ARG A 142 16.21 24.03 -13.17
C ARG A 142 16.35 23.06 -14.37
N CYS A 143 16.05 23.58 -15.56
CA CYS A 143 16.61 23.26 -16.89
C CYS A 143 16.97 21.81 -17.27
N CYS A 144 16.26 21.29 -18.28
CA CYS A 144 16.85 20.50 -19.36
C CYS A 144 16.02 20.72 -20.64
N THR A 145 16.52 21.58 -21.52
CA THR A 145 16.06 21.71 -22.91
C THR A 145 16.34 20.40 -23.65
N ARG A 146 15.30 19.78 -24.22
CA ARG A 146 15.49 18.78 -25.27
C ARG A 146 14.58 19.09 -26.45
N SER A 147 15.22 19.57 -27.50
CA SER A 147 14.72 19.83 -28.84
C SER A 147 14.08 18.58 -29.46
N PRO A 148 13.15 18.76 -30.40
CA PRO A 148 13.04 17.86 -31.53
C PRO A 148 13.38 18.60 -32.82
N SER A 149 14.37 18.08 -33.54
CA SER A 149 14.60 18.37 -34.95
C SER A 149 13.31 18.12 -35.75
N ALA A 150 12.88 19.11 -36.51
CA ALA A 150 11.89 18.94 -37.57
C ALA A 150 12.43 19.61 -38.84
N VAL A 151 12.60 18.78 -39.86
CA VAL A 151 13.06 19.08 -41.21
C VAL A 151 12.03 19.96 -41.90
N GLY A 152 12.44 21.13 -42.40
CA GLY A 152 11.57 22.01 -43.20
C GLY A 152 11.58 21.63 -44.68
N PRO A 153 10.51 21.97 -45.43
CA PRO A 153 10.60 22.20 -46.85
C PRO A 153 10.54 23.70 -47.21
N THR A 154 11.44 24.07 -48.10
CA THR A 154 11.63 25.31 -48.83
C THR A 154 10.35 25.85 -49.50
N LEU A 155 10.07 27.15 -49.35
CA LEU A 155 9.30 27.91 -50.34
C LEU A 155 9.93 29.29 -50.56
N THR A 156 10.01 29.60 -51.85
CA THR A 156 10.72 30.68 -52.54
C THR A 156 10.15 32.08 -52.30
N ALA A 157 11.05 33.06 -52.34
CA ALA A 157 10.77 34.49 -52.29
C ALA A 157 10.15 35.02 -53.60
N THR A 158 9.23 35.98 -53.45
CA THR A 158 9.05 37.11 -54.36
C THR A 158 8.69 38.32 -53.51
#